data_AF-A0A359G2J1-F1
#
_entry.id   AF-A0A359G2J1-F1
#
_cell.length_a   1.000
_cell.length_b   1.000
_cell.length_c   1.000
_cell.angle_alpha   90.00
_cell.angle_beta   90.00
_cell.angle_gamma   90.00
#
_symmetry.space_group_name_H-M   'P 1'
#
loop_
_entity.id
_entity.type
_entity.pdbx_description
1 polymer ?
#
loop_
_entity_poly.entity_id
_entity_poly.type
_entity_poly.pdbx_seq_one_letter_code
_entity_poly.pdbx_strand_id
1 'polypeptide(L)'
;MMLNGLNVFAQDAAGRFAKQWELMTQQDDYEKDYRFANFLDSALTAFSELPAKELHSGMPSGWSYAETANRDFVVVAALMRFQSAPDRLVWMVRDSVETGKDYVFVEQLDAVAKPSGNLRLSIEEYRLGDGEFSSLSYGNDAGTIFSIPDIRAKILIENLGVNAEDSLKISLSQDLWHRMALMLEHKPLFDNPFAGFRNISTLISSDGVIKIVSWNIEFENGTNAFYGGLAVRRDDSIRVYPLIDNYLNISSPETASLSMSRWYGAVYYEILVHRYKKNTYYTLLGYNPNNRFSKIRVIESLGLASNGMPRFGQAIIDLNGKSYKRKIFEYSNRVSMMLRYDSDEKMIVMDNLAPASPLFENDFRQYGPDFTHNALKFEKGKWVFYSDIILKNPAPRR
;
A
#
# COMPACT_ATOMS: atom_id res chain seq x y z
N MET A 1 -30.59 -25.54 0.17
CA MET A 1 -30.55 -26.12 1.54
C MET A 1 -31.31 -25.17 2.45
N MET A 2 -32.09 -25.67 3.41
CA MET A 2 -33.31 -25.02 3.95
C MET A 2 -33.10 -23.65 4.62
N LEU A 3 -33.84 -22.63 4.17
CA LEU A 3 -34.00 -21.28 4.77
C LEU A 3 -34.87 -21.28 6.06
N ASN A 4 -35.19 -22.45 6.62
CA ASN A 4 -36.27 -22.68 7.61
C ASN A 4 -36.02 -22.15 9.04
N GLY A 5 -35.15 -21.14 9.21
CA GLY A 5 -34.88 -20.50 10.52
C GLY A 5 -34.72 -18.98 10.47
N LEU A 6 -34.75 -18.36 9.30
CA LEU A 6 -34.59 -16.92 9.11
C LEU A 6 -35.95 -16.20 9.18
N ASN A 7 -35.98 -14.95 9.67
CA ASN A 7 -37.18 -14.13 9.51
C ASN A 7 -37.44 -13.78 8.02
N VAL A 8 -38.66 -13.36 7.68
CA VAL A 8 -39.05 -13.15 6.26
C VAL A 8 -38.15 -12.13 5.54
N PHE A 9 -37.70 -11.08 6.22
CA PHE A 9 -36.83 -10.07 5.63
C PHE A 9 -35.42 -10.62 5.36
N ALA A 10 -34.87 -11.40 6.29
CA ALA A 10 -33.57 -12.04 6.14
C ALA A 10 -33.59 -13.16 5.09
N GLN A 11 -34.72 -13.88 4.94
CA GLN A 11 -34.92 -14.83 3.84
C GLN A 11 -34.88 -14.14 2.48
N ASP A 12 -35.51 -12.98 2.34
CA ASP A 12 -35.50 -12.20 1.10
C ASP A 12 -34.09 -11.68 0.79
N ALA A 13 -33.40 -11.09 1.77
CA ALA A 13 -32.01 -10.63 1.60
C ALA A 13 -31.06 -11.78 1.18
N ALA A 14 -31.12 -12.93 1.89
CA ALA A 14 -30.33 -14.12 1.54
C ALA A 14 -30.66 -14.64 0.13
N GLY A 15 -31.95 -14.67 -0.24
CA GLY A 15 -32.41 -15.09 -1.56
C GLY A 15 -31.91 -14.17 -2.67
N ARG A 16 -31.95 -12.85 -2.45
CA ARG A 16 -31.40 -11.85 -3.38
C ARG A 16 -29.90 -12.02 -3.56
N PHE A 17 -29.14 -12.16 -2.47
CA PHE A 17 -27.69 -12.37 -2.56
C PHE A 17 -27.37 -13.67 -3.34
N ALA A 18 -28.01 -14.78 -2.98
CA ALA A 18 -27.79 -16.07 -3.65
C ALA A 18 -28.06 -15.99 -5.16
N LYS A 19 -29.16 -15.35 -5.57
CA LYS A 19 -29.51 -15.17 -6.98
C LYS A 19 -28.46 -14.32 -7.72
N GLN A 20 -28.01 -13.21 -7.14
CA GLN A 20 -27.01 -12.36 -7.78
C GLN A 20 -25.65 -13.07 -7.91
N TRP A 21 -25.24 -13.80 -6.89
CA TRP A 21 -24.01 -14.59 -6.93
C TRP A 21 -24.07 -15.68 -8.00
N GLU A 22 -25.17 -16.44 -8.05
CA GLU A 22 -25.37 -17.48 -9.07
C GLU A 22 -25.31 -16.89 -10.48
N LEU A 23 -26.02 -15.77 -10.72
CA LEU A 23 -25.98 -15.06 -12.00
C LEU A 23 -24.54 -14.68 -12.38
N MET A 24 -23.78 -14.07 -11.48
CA MET A 24 -22.39 -13.68 -11.74
C MET A 24 -21.49 -14.87 -12.07
N THR A 25 -21.63 -15.99 -11.36
CA THR A 25 -20.77 -17.17 -11.59
C THR A 25 -21.00 -17.85 -12.95
N GLN A 26 -22.19 -17.70 -13.53
CA GLN A 26 -22.56 -18.28 -14.82
C GLN A 26 -22.18 -17.41 -16.03
N GLN A 27 -21.86 -16.13 -15.81
CA GLN A 27 -21.45 -15.21 -16.88
C GLN A 27 -20.03 -15.48 -17.38
N ASP A 28 -19.75 -15.06 -18.61
CA ASP A 28 -18.39 -14.94 -19.12
C ASP A 28 -17.63 -13.78 -18.44
N ASP A 29 -16.32 -13.70 -18.71
CA ASP A 29 -15.45 -12.71 -18.06
C ASP A 29 -15.83 -11.26 -18.40
N TYR A 30 -16.33 -11.00 -19.62
CA TYR A 30 -16.72 -9.66 -20.06
C TYR A 30 -17.98 -9.19 -19.32
N GLU A 31 -19.01 -10.04 -19.26
CA GLU A 31 -20.24 -9.75 -18.54
C GLU A 31 -20.00 -9.64 -17.03
N LYS A 32 -19.10 -10.47 -16.46
CA LYS A 32 -18.67 -10.31 -15.06
C LYS A 32 -18.07 -8.93 -14.83
N ASP A 33 -17.14 -8.50 -15.67
CA ASP A 33 -16.48 -7.20 -15.53
C ASP A 33 -17.47 -6.04 -15.65
N TYR A 34 -18.36 -6.10 -16.64
CA TYR A 34 -19.38 -5.09 -16.85
C TYR A 34 -20.32 -4.94 -15.64
N ARG A 35 -20.69 -6.05 -14.98
CA ARG A 35 -21.67 -6.07 -13.88
C ARG A 35 -21.05 -5.97 -12.49
N PHE A 36 -19.73 -6.10 -12.37
CA PHE A 36 -19.07 -6.35 -11.09
C PHE A 36 -19.37 -5.30 -10.03
N ALA A 37 -19.29 -4.01 -10.38
CA ALA A 37 -19.58 -2.91 -9.45
C ALA A 37 -21.01 -2.97 -8.90
N ASN A 38 -22.01 -3.08 -9.77
CA ASN A 38 -23.42 -3.21 -9.38
C ASN A 38 -23.68 -4.47 -8.52
N PHE A 39 -22.97 -5.56 -8.82
CA PHE A 39 -23.01 -6.77 -8.00
C PHE A 39 -22.48 -6.49 -6.58
N LEU A 40 -21.33 -5.83 -6.41
CA LEU A 40 -20.77 -5.54 -5.10
C LEU A 40 -21.72 -4.69 -4.25
N ASP A 41 -22.31 -3.64 -4.83
CA ASP A 41 -23.26 -2.77 -4.13
C ASP A 41 -24.50 -3.55 -3.67
N SER A 42 -25.06 -4.37 -4.56
CA SER A 42 -26.24 -5.19 -4.27
C SER A 42 -25.93 -6.27 -3.21
N ALA A 43 -24.75 -6.89 -3.30
CA ALA A 43 -24.32 -7.93 -2.39
C ALA A 43 -24.00 -7.37 -0.99
N LEU A 44 -23.34 -6.20 -0.91
CA LEU A 44 -23.12 -5.50 0.35
C LEU A 44 -24.45 -5.08 0.99
N THR A 45 -25.39 -4.57 0.19
CA THR A 45 -26.74 -4.23 0.68
C THR A 45 -27.42 -5.44 1.32
N ALA A 46 -27.43 -6.58 0.62
CA ALA A 46 -28.01 -7.81 1.14
C ALA A 46 -27.28 -8.34 2.39
N PHE A 47 -25.95 -8.24 2.42
CA PHE A 47 -25.14 -8.57 3.60
C PHE A 47 -25.55 -7.69 4.80
N SER A 48 -25.75 -6.40 4.59
CA SER A 48 -26.18 -5.45 5.62
C SER A 48 -27.57 -5.68 6.20
N GLU A 49 -28.48 -6.23 5.40
CA GLU A 49 -29.83 -6.57 5.87
C GLU A 49 -29.88 -7.87 6.68
N LEU A 50 -28.88 -8.75 6.54
CA LEU A 50 -28.82 -10.01 7.27
C LEU A 50 -28.35 -9.79 8.71
N PRO A 51 -29.07 -10.31 9.73
CA PRO A 51 -28.60 -10.27 11.12
C PRO A 51 -27.27 -11.00 11.30
N ALA A 52 -26.40 -10.52 12.20
CA ALA A 52 -25.06 -11.10 12.40
C ALA A 52 -25.10 -12.61 12.71
N LYS A 53 -26.09 -13.07 13.50
CA LYS A 53 -26.29 -14.48 13.85
C LYS A 53 -26.74 -15.34 12.66
N GLU A 54 -27.28 -14.71 11.62
CA GLU A 54 -27.86 -15.36 10.45
C GLU A 54 -26.92 -15.31 9.24
N LEU A 55 -25.83 -14.53 9.31
CA LEU A 55 -24.85 -14.38 8.23
C LEU A 55 -24.30 -15.73 7.76
N HIS A 56 -23.89 -16.61 8.66
CA HIS A 56 -23.37 -17.93 8.29
C HIS A 56 -24.36 -18.74 7.43
N SER A 57 -25.65 -18.75 7.78
CA SER A 57 -26.70 -19.48 7.05
C SER A 57 -27.25 -18.74 5.84
N GLY A 58 -27.13 -17.41 5.82
CA GLY A 58 -27.67 -16.54 4.77
C GLY A 58 -26.74 -16.36 3.57
N MET A 59 -25.49 -16.84 3.65
CA MET A 59 -24.54 -16.71 2.55
C MET A 59 -24.84 -17.66 1.39
N PRO A 60 -24.57 -17.25 0.13
CA PRO A 60 -24.68 -18.12 -1.03
C PRO A 60 -23.72 -19.33 -0.96
N SER A 61 -24.03 -20.37 -1.73
CA SER A 61 -23.12 -21.51 -1.89
C SER A 61 -21.74 -21.07 -2.42
N GLY A 62 -20.67 -21.61 -1.83
CA GLY A 62 -19.28 -21.27 -2.17
C GLY A 62 -18.68 -20.12 -1.36
N TRP A 63 -19.48 -19.44 -0.53
CA TRP A 63 -18.97 -18.47 0.45
C TRP A 63 -18.50 -19.18 1.72
N SER A 64 -17.37 -18.73 2.23
CA SER A 64 -16.81 -19.11 3.53
C SER A 64 -17.15 -18.05 4.57
N TYR A 65 -17.10 -18.43 5.84
CA TYR A 65 -17.47 -17.59 6.99
C TYR A 65 -16.46 -17.78 8.12
N ALA A 66 -16.15 -16.71 8.85
CA ALA A 66 -15.37 -16.74 10.08
C ALA A 66 -15.81 -15.59 11.00
N GLU A 67 -15.68 -15.76 12.32
CA GLU A 67 -15.92 -14.70 13.30
C GLU A 67 -14.85 -14.72 14.40
N THR A 68 -14.55 -13.56 14.97
CA THR A 68 -13.77 -13.44 16.22
C THR A 68 -14.57 -13.99 17.41
N ALA A 69 -13.90 -14.40 18.48
CA ALA A 69 -14.54 -14.97 19.67
C ALA A 69 -15.62 -14.07 20.28
N ASN A 70 -15.39 -12.76 20.32
CA ASN A 70 -16.34 -11.76 20.83
C ASN A 70 -17.34 -11.26 19.77
N ARG A 71 -17.24 -11.73 18.52
CA ARG A 71 -18.01 -11.27 17.35
C ARG A 71 -17.81 -9.79 16.98
N ASP A 72 -16.69 -9.24 17.40
CA ASP A 72 -16.22 -7.93 16.98
C ASP A 72 -16.12 -7.84 15.45
N PHE A 73 -15.62 -8.91 14.82
CA PHE A 73 -15.67 -9.09 13.38
C PHE A 73 -16.41 -10.35 12.98
N VAL A 74 -17.30 -10.20 11.99
CA VAL A 74 -17.90 -11.31 11.25
C VAL A 74 -17.55 -11.13 9.78
N VAL A 75 -16.84 -12.11 9.21
CA VAL A 75 -16.28 -12.03 7.86
C VAL A 75 -16.83 -13.14 6.99
N VAL A 76 -17.19 -12.79 5.75
CA VAL A 76 -17.58 -13.75 4.71
C VAL A 76 -16.73 -13.54 3.47
N ALA A 77 -16.39 -14.60 2.75
CA ALA A 77 -15.54 -14.49 1.57
C ALA A 77 -15.85 -15.54 0.51
N ALA A 78 -15.76 -15.18 -0.76
CA ALA A 78 -15.86 -16.10 -1.89
C ALA A 78 -14.91 -15.72 -3.02
N LEU A 79 -14.50 -16.74 -3.77
CA LEU A 79 -13.65 -16.57 -4.93
C LEU A 79 -14.48 -16.54 -6.21
N MET A 80 -14.55 -15.39 -6.87
CA MET A 80 -15.13 -15.25 -8.19
C MET A 80 -14.12 -15.66 -9.26
N ARG A 81 -14.48 -16.69 -10.02
CA ARG A 81 -13.60 -17.29 -11.04
C ARG A 81 -13.69 -16.59 -12.37
N PHE A 82 -12.54 -16.34 -12.99
CA PHE A 82 -12.40 -15.82 -14.34
C PHE A 82 -11.64 -16.84 -15.21
N GLN A 83 -11.99 -16.90 -16.50
CA GLN A 83 -11.39 -17.84 -17.44
C GLN A 83 -10.04 -17.33 -17.95
N SER A 84 -10.03 -16.08 -18.42
CA SER A 84 -8.94 -15.37 -19.08
C SER A 84 -8.37 -14.23 -18.26
N ALA A 85 -9.13 -13.70 -17.29
CA ALA A 85 -8.65 -12.71 -16.33
C ALA A 85 -8.25 -13.36 -14.99
N PRO A 86 -7.51 -12.66 -14.11
CA PRO A 86 -7.23 -13.17 -12.77
C PRO A 86 -8.50 -13.28 -11.92
N ASP A 87 -8.56 -14.33 -11.09
CA ASP A 87 -9.66 -14.55 -10.15
C ASP A 87 -9.77 -13.39 -9.13
N ARG A 88 -10.98 -13.12 -8.63
CA ARG A 88 -11.24 -12.07 -7.65
C ARG A 88 -11.76 -12.65 -6.35
N LEU A 89 -11.02 -12.47 -5.27
CA LEU A 89 -11.52 -12.73 -3.93
C LEU A 89 -12.40 -11.56 -3.50
N VAL A 90 -13.68 -11.81 -3.29
CA VAL A 90 -14.61 -10.86 -2.67
C VAL A 90 -14.75 -11.27 -1.21
N TRP A 91 -14.56 -10.33 -0.30
CA TRP A 91 -14.81 -10.57 1.11
C TRP A 91 -15.50 -9.36 1.74
N MET A 92 -16.39 -9.63 2.70
CA MET A 92 -17.14 -8.63 3.41
C MET A 92 -16.92 -8.81 4.90
N VAL A 93 -16.85 -7.70 5.63
CA VAL A 93 -16.71 -7.72 7.08
C VAL A 93 -17.77 -6.82 7.70
N ARG A 94 -18.44 -7.37 8.71
CA ARG A 94 -19.21 -6.62 9.68
C ARG A 94 -18.32 -6.31 10.87
N ASP A 95 -18.22 -5.02 11.18
CA ASP A 95 -17.57 -4.51 12.38
C ASP A 95 -18.63 -4.19 13.44
N SER A 96 -18.59 -4.90 14.56
CA SER A 96 -19.53 -4.70 15.67
C SER A 96 -18.99 -3.75 16.75
N VAL A 97 -17.71 -3.39 16.71
CA VAL A 97 -17.03 -2.54 17.70
C VAL A 97 -17.19 -1.05 17.34
N GLU A 98 -16.99 -0.71 16.06
CA GLU A 98 -17.40 0.58 15.52
C GLU A 98 -18.85 0.44 15.01
N THR A 99 -19.79 1.14 15.63
CA THR A 99 -21.22 1.00 15.29
C THR A 99 -21.50 1.28 13.80
N GLY A 100 -21.90 0.23 13.07
CA GLY A 100 -22.92 0.33 12.01
C GLY A 100 -22.47 0.38 10.54
N LYS A 101 -21.22 0.01 10.20
CA LYS A 101 -20.80 -0.09 8.79
C LYS A 101 -20.27 -1.49 8.46
N ASP A 102 -20.83 -2.05 7.40
CA ASP A 102 -20.28 -3.23 6.74
C ASP A 102 -19.37 -2.78 5.60
N TYR A 103 -18.31 -3.54 5.38
CA TYR A 103 -17.30 -3.26 4.36
C TYR A 103 -17.28 -4.40 3.34
N VAL A 104 -17.02 -4.05 2.07
CA VAL A 104 -16.72 -5.00 1.00
C VAL A 104 -15.34 -4.71 0.44
N PHE A 105 -14.55 -5.75 0.26
CA PHE A 105 -13.21 -5.68 -0.27
C PHE A 105 -13.05 -6.66 -1.43
N VAL A 106 -12.24 -6.26 -2.41
CA VAL A 106 -11.93 -7.07 -3.58
C VAL A 106 -10.43 -7.17 -3.76
N GLU A 107 -9.93 -8.40 -3.77
CA GLU A 107 -8.54 -8.71 -4.03
C GLU A 107 -8.43 -9.46 -5.35
N GLN A 108 -7.76 -8.86 -6.34
CA GLN A 108 -7.36 -9.57 -7.55
C GLN A 108 -6.20 -10.49 -7.20
N LEU A 109 -6.35 -11.78 -7.46
CA LEU A 109 -5.30 -12.77 -7.23
C LEU A 109 -4.33 -12.81 -8.40
N ASP A 110 -3.13 -13.31 -8.19
CA ASP A 110 -2.18 -13.52 -9.27
C ASP A 110 -2.71 -14.55 -10.29
N ALA A 111 -2.60 -14.24 -11.59
CA ALA A 111 -3.16 -15.05 -12.68
C ALA A 111 -2.68 -16.51 -12.73
N VAL A 112 -1.53 -16.80 -12.11
CA VAL A 112 -0.92 -18.14 -12.05
C VAL A 112 -1.55 -18.99 -10.94
N ALA A 113 -2.11 -18.37 -9.91
CA ALA A 113 -2.77 -19.06 -8.81
C ALA A 113 -4.23 -19.33 -9.17
N LYS A 114 -4.53 -20.53 -9.70
CA LYS A 114 -5.89 -21.07 -9.77
C LYS A 114 -6.09 -22.07 -8.63
N PRO A 115 -6.35 -21.60 -7.39
CA PRO A 115 -6.47 -22.49 -6.24
C PRO A 115 -7.62 -23.48 -6.47
N SER A 116 -7.41 -24.74 -6.13
CA SER A 116 -8.41 -25.81 -6.28
C SER A 116 -8.84 -26.36 -4.93
N GLY A 117 -10.02 -26.99 -4.88
CA GLY A 117 -10.54 -27.61 -3.66
C GLY A 117 -11.35 -26.64 -2.79
N ASN A 118 -11.77 -27.12 -1.62
CA ASN A 118 -12.61 -26.36 -0.70
C ASN A 118 -11.76 -25.33 0.04
N LEU A 119 -11.97 -24.06 -0.30
CA LEU A 119 -11.34 -22.93 0.38
C LEU A 119 -12.06 -22.65 1.70
N ARG A 120 -11.29 -22.19 2.68
CA ARG A 120 -11.74 -21.86 4.02
C ARG A 120 -11.25 -20.47 4.38
N LEU A 121 -12.10 -19.76 5.12
CA LEU A 121 -11.78 -18.51 5.76
C LEU A 121 -11.43 -18.79 7.23
N SER A 122 -10.38 -18.18 7.74
CA SER A 122 -10.03 -18.27 9.16
C SER A 122 -9.62 -16.91 9.70
N ILE A 123 -9.90 -16.71 10.98
CA ILE A 123 -9.45 -15.57 11.77
C ILE A 123 -8.56 -16.10 12.90
N GLU A 124 -7.40 -15.49 13.09
CA GLU A 124 -6.53 -15.75 14.23
C GLU A 124 -6.40 -14.47 15.05
N GLU A 125 -6.81 -14.54 16.33
CA GLU A 125 -6.76 -13.44 17.28
C GLU A 125 -5.47 -13.49 18.09
N TYR A 126 -4.78 -12.36 18.19
CA TYR A 126 -3.53 -12.25 18.92
C TYR A 126 -3.34 -10.85 19.49
N ARG A 127 -2.35 -10.70 20.39
CA ARG A 127 -2.04 -9.44 21.05
C ARG A 127 -0.63 -8.99 20.74
N LEU A 128 -0.45 -7.70 20.44
CA LEU A 128 0.84 -7.04 20.34
C LEU A 128 0.83 -5.83 21.26
N GLY A 129 1.69 -5.83 22.29
CA GLY A 129 1.70 -4.76 23.29
C GLY A 129 0.32 -4.57 23.94
N ASP A 130 -0.22 -3.37 23.84
CA ASP A 130 -1.55 -2.98 24.30
C ASP A 130 -2.68 -3.24 23.28
N GLY A 131 -2.36 -3.53 22.03
CA GLY A 131 -3.34 -3.75 20.96
C GLY A 131 -3.82 -5.20 20.81
N GLU A 132 -5.09 -5.36 20.46
CA GLU A 132 -5.72 -6.61 20.01
C GLU A 132 -5.81 -6.62 18.47
N PHE A 133 -5.48 -7.77 17.86
CA PHE A 133 -5.36 -7.94 16.42
C PHE A 133 -6.10 -9.19 15.98
N SER A 134 -6.68 -9.13 14.78
CA SER A 134 -7.36 -10.26 14.15
C SER A 134 -6.82 -10.41 12.74
N SER A 135 -5.95 -11.40 12.53
CA SER A 135 -5.50 -11.73 11.18
C SER A 135 -6.61 -12.46 10.44
N LEU A 136 -6.65 -12.28 9.13
CA LEU A 136 -7.59 -12.96 8.24
C LEU A 136 -6.78 -13.76 7.22
N SER A 137 -7.15 -15.03 7.02
CA SER A 137 -6.56 -15.84 5.94
C SER A 137 -7.63 -16.59 5.16
N TYR A 138 -7.39 -16.72 3.86
CA TYR A 138 -8.24 -17.47 2.94
C TYR A 138 -7.37 -18.44 2.15
N GLY A 139 -7.69 -19.73 2.23
CA GLY A 139 -6.83 -20.80 1.71
C GLY A 139 -7.37 -22.18 2.00
N ASN A 140 -6.52 -23.18 1.89
CA ASN A 140 -6.82 -24.56 2.26
C ASN A 140 -5.54 -25.30 2.66
N ASP A 141 -5.63 -26.62 2.82
CA ASP A 141 -4.49 -27.45 3.23
C ASP A 141 -3.32 -27.42 2.22
N ALA A 142 -3.55 -26.99 0.97
CA ALA A 142 -2.50 -26.81 -0.03
C ALA A 142 -1.78 -25.46 0.06
N GLY A 143 -2.35 -24.47 0.76
CA GLY A 143 -1.70 -23.19 1.02
C GLY A 143 -2.66 -22.01 1.21
N THR A 144 -2.07 -20.89 1.64
CA THR A 144 -2.74 -19.60 1.79
C THR A 144 -2.77 -18.85 0.47
N ILE A 145 -3.95 -18.36 0.08
CA ILE A 145 -4.18 -17.60 -1.16
C ILE A 145 -4.16 -16.10 -0.86
N PHE A 146 -4.73 -15.73 0.28
CA PHE A 146 -4.79 -14.35 0.75
C PHE A 146 -4.62 -14.33 2.26
N SER A 147 -3.89 -13.34 2.75
CA SER A 147 -3.81 -13.05 4.18
C SER A 147 -3.56 -11.58 4.44
N ILE A 148 -4.20 -11.05 5.48
CA ILE A 148 -3.84 -9.78 6.11
C ILE A 148 -3.55 -10.02 7.59
N PRO A 149 -2.56 -9.33 8.17
CA PRO A 149 -2.24 -9.49 9.57
C PRO A 149 -3.32 -8.89 10.48
N ASP A 150 -4.12 -7.94 9.97
CA ASP A 150 -5.07 -7.23 10.81
C ASP A 150 -6.27 -6.66 10.05
N ILE A 151 -7.48 -7.09 10.42
CA ILE A 151 -8.76 -6.63 9.85
C ILE A 151 -8.99 -5.15 10.19
N ARG A 152 -8.73 -4.72 11.44
CA ARG A 152 -8.95 -3.33 11.87
C ARG A 152 -8.09 -2.35 11.07
N ALA A 153 -6.81 -2.66 10.85
CA ALA A 153 -5.94 -1.84 10.00
C ALA A 153 -6.48 -1.72 8.57
N LYS A 154 -7.01 -2.81 7.98
CA LYS A 154 -7.65 -2.75 6.66
C LYS A 154 -8.86 -1.80 6.65
N ILE A 155 -9.69 -1.83 7.68
CA ILE A 155 -10.86 -0.94 7.82
C ILE A 155 -10.42 0.53 7.99
N LEU A 156 -9.42 0.80 8.82
CA LEU A 156 -8.87 2.15 9.00
C LEU A 156 -8.34 2.72 7.68
N ILE A 157 -7.66 1.89 6.88
CA ILE A 157 -7.16 2.26 5.55
C ILE A 157 -8.31 2.59 4.58
N GLU A 158 -9.38 1.80 4.59
CA GLU A 158 -10.56 2.07 3.77
C GLU A 158 -11.22 3.39 4.17
N ASN A 159 -11.42 3.57 5.48
CA ASN A 159 -11.98 4.80 6.04
C ASN A 159 -11.11 6.02 5.68
N LEU A 160 -9.78 5.92 5.66
CA LEU A 160 -8.91 7.01 5.21
C LEU A 160 -9.16 7.40 3.75
N GLY A 161 -9.48 6.45 2.88
CA GLY A 161 -9.71 6.70 1.45
C GLY A 161 -11.05 7.35 1.13
N VAL A 162 -12.08 7.11 1.95
CA VAL A 162 -13.47 7.57 1.66
C VAL A 162 -13.89 8.81 2.45
N ASN A 163 -13.23 9.12 3.57
CA ASN A 163 -13.60 10.27 4.39
C ASN A 163 -13.02 11.57 3.81
N ALA A 164 -13.82 12.64 3.84
CA ALA A 164 -13.40 13.97 3.37
C ALA A 164 -12.80 14.82 4.50
N GLU A 165 -13.33 14.70 5.73
CA GLU A 165 -13.02 15.57 6.85
C GLU A 165 -11.57 15.40 7.35
N ASP A 166 -10.83 16.50 7.38
CA ASP A 166 -9.42 16.54 7.77
C ASP A 166 -9.19 16.02 9.20
N SER A 167 -10.07 16.41 10.14
CA SER A 167 -9.95 16.01 11.55
C SER A 167 -10.01 14.48 11.71
N LEU A 168 -10.92 13.84 10.97
CA LEU A 168 -11.12 12.40 10.97
C LEU A 168 -9.98 11.67 10.27
N LYS A 169 -9.45 12.20 9.15
CA LYS A 169 -8.26 11.63 8.49
C LYS A 169 -7.04 11.63 9.42
N ILE A 170 -6.88 12.67 10.23
CA ILE A 170 -5.80 12.76 11.21
C ILE A 170 -5.96 11.69 12.29
N SER A 171 -7.15 11.55 12.91
CA SER A 171 -7.38 10.55 13.96
C SER A 171 -7.22 9.12 13.41
N LEU A 172 -7.82 8.82 12.25
CA LEU A 172 -7.67 7.52 11.58
C LEU A 172 -6.20 7.21 11.26
N SER A 173 -5.41 8.19 10.84
CA SER A 173 -3.98 7.99 10.58
C SER A 173 -3.18 7.76 11.87
N GLN A 174 -3.56 8.39 12.99
CA GLN A 174 -2.95 8.14 14.29
C GLN A 174 -3.25 6.72 14.79
N ASP A 175 -4.51 6.28 14.68
CA ASP A 175 -4.94 4.94 15.05
C ASP A 175 -4.25 3.88 14.16
N LEU A 176 -4.20 4.12 12.85
CA LEU A 176 -3.50 3.24 11.92
C LEU A 176 -2.00 3.18 12.23
N TRP A 177 -1.38 4.32 12.54
CA TRP A 177 0.05 4.35 12.91
C TRP A 177 0.32 3.53 14.17
N HIS A 178 -0.50 3.66 15.22
CA HIS A 178 -0.35 2.89 16.44
C HIS A 178 -0.35 1.38 16.15
N ARG A 179 -1.31 0.90 15.36
CA ARG A 179 -1.39 -0.52 14.95
C ARG A 179 -0.21 -0.94 14.07
N MET A 180 0.18 -0.12 13.10
CA MET A 180 1.32 -0.38 12.22
C MET A 180 2.63 -0.46 13.01
N ALA A 181 2.85 0.40 14.00
CA ALA A 181 4.06 0.38 14.82
C ALA A 181 4.21 -0.96 15.57
N LEU A 182 3.13 -1.45 16.18
CA LEU A 182 3.11 -2.75 16.86
C LEU A 182 3.37 -3.91 15.88
N MET A 183 2.73 -3.91 14.70
CA MET A 183 2.96 -4.93 13.68
C MET A 183 4.39 -4.90 13.12
N LEU A 184 4.98 -3.71 12.97
CA LEU A 184 6.35 -3.52 12.50
C LEU A 184 7.39 -4.04 13.50
N GLU A 185 7.12 -3.94 14.79
CA GLU A 185 8.00 -4.44 15.86
C GLU A 185 7.91 -5.96 16.03
N HIS A 186 6.79 -6.57 15.61
CA HIS A 186 6.55 -7.99 15.77
C HIS A 186 7.36 -8.84 14.77
N LYS A 187 8.34 -9.61 15.29
CA LYS A 187 9.28 -10.39 14.47
C LYS A 187 8.63 -11.28 13.39
N PRO A 188 7.58 -12.06 13.67
CA PRO A 188 6.91 -12.88 12.66
C PRO A 188 6.32 -12.08 11.49
N LEU A 189 6.04 -10.79 11.67
CA LEU A 189 5.46 -9.92 10.66
C LEU A 189 6.49 -9.04 9.94
N PHE A 190 7.77 -9.11 10.30
CA PHE A 190 8.79 -8.27 9.65
C PHE A 190 8.85 -8.55 8.15
N ASP A 191 8.99 -9.83 7.75
CA ASP A 191 9.10 -10.20 6.35
C ASP A 191 7.74 -10.25 5.61
N ASN A 192 6.63 -9.99 6.31
CA ASN A 192 5.30 -9.91 5.68
C ASN A 192 5.19 -8.60 4.87
N PRO A 193 4.90 -8.64 3.55
CA PRO A 193 4.87 -7.43 2.72
C PRO A 193 3.64 -6.55 2.96
N PHE A 194 2.69 -6.98 3.80
CA PHE A 194 1.41 -6.31 4.04
C PHE A 194 0.63 -6.06 2.74
N ALA A 195 0.70 -7.00 1.77
CA ALA A 195 0.16 -6.84 0.42
C ALA A 195 -1.35 -6.53 0.37
N GLY A 196 -2.14 -6.95 1.37
CA GLY A 196 -3.57 -6.63 1.45
C GLY A 196 -3.88 -5.20 1.94
N PHE A 197 -2.90 -4.44 2.40
CA PHE A 197 -3.05 -3.03 2.82
C PHE A 197 -2.79 -2.08 1.64
N ARG A 198 -3.66 -2.14 0.63
CA ARG A 198 -3.65 -1.22 -0.53
C ARG A 198 -3.71 0.24 -0.05
N ASN A 199 -3.18 1.19 -0.84
CA ASN A 199 -3.05 2.62 -0.50
C ASN A 199 -2.05 2.96 0.61
N ILE A 200 -1.45 1.97 1.27
CA ILE A 200 -0.31 2.15 2.15
C ILE A 200 0.90 1.51 1.48
N SER A 201 2.02 2.23 1.39
CA SER A 201 3.26 1.60 0.91
C SER A 201 3.95 0.85 2.03
N THR A 202 4.37 -0.38 1.74
CA THR A 202 5.23 -1.20 2.60
C THR A 202 6.38 -1.74 1.76
N LEU A 203 7.61 -1.38 2.13
CA LEU A 203 8.82 -1.84 1.43
C LEU A 203 9.77 -2.52 2.40
N ILE A 204 10.29 -3.69 2.00
CA ILE A 204 11.32 -4.43 2.73
C ILE A 204 12.59 -4.37 1.90
N SER A 205 13.72 -4.03 2.53
CA SER A 205 15.01 -4.01 1.85
C SER A 205 15.41 -5.42 1.40
N SER A 206 16.09 -5.53 0.26
CA SER A 206 16.51 -6.83 -0.28
C SER A 206 17.51 -7.59 0.58
N ASP A 207 18.15 -6.92 1.55
CA ASP A 207 18.98 -7.55 2.58
C ASP A 207 18.23 -7.88 3.88
N GLY A 208 16.92 -7.61 3.93
CA GLY A 208 16.06 -7.90 5.07
C GLY A 208 16.37 -7.09 6.33
N VAL A 209 17.11 -5.98 6.24
CA VAL A 209 17.50 -5.20 7.41
C VAL A 209 16.47 -4.13 7.75
N ILE A 210 15.87 -3.50 6.75
CA ILE A 210 14.90 -2.41 6.98
C ILE A 210 13.55 -2.70 6.33
N LYS A 211 12.50 -2.28 7.03
CA LYS A 211 11.15 -2.23 6.51
C LYS A 211 10.59 -0.84 6.73
N ILE A 212 10.05 -0.23 5.69
CA ILE A 212 9.47 1.11 5.75
C ILE A 212 8.01 1.04 5.34
N VAL A 213 7.16 1.68 6.13
CA VAL A 213 5.74 1.89 5.82
C VAL A 213 5.51 3.40 5.70
N SER A 214 4.80 3.82 4.67
CA SER A 214 4.49 5.24 4.44
C SER A 214 3.20 5.45 3.67
N TRP A 215 2.43 6.47 4.04
CA TRP A 215 1.25 6.95 3.32
C TRP A 215 1.10 8.47 3.50
N ASN A 216 0.16 9.06 2.77
CA ASN A 216 -0.22 10.46 2.93
C ASN A 216 -1.73 10.59 3.14
N ILE A 217 -2.12 11.71 3.74
CA ILE A 217 -3.49 12.23 3.68
C ILE A 217 -3.47 13.57 2.95
N GLU A 218 -4.46 13.78 2.10
CA GLU A 218 -4.71 15.07 1.46
C GLU A 218 -5.74 15.85 2.28
N PHE A 219 -5.42 17.09 2.61
CA PHE A 219 -6.30 18.00 3.34
C PHE A 219 -7.25 18.74 2.40
N GLU A 220 -8.32 19.31 2.94
CA GLU A 220 -9.30 20.07 2.16
C GLU A 220 -8.68 21.25 1.41
N ASN A 221 -7.65 21.88 1.96
CA ASN A 221 -6.91 22.96 1.27
C ASN A 221 -5.99 22.45 0.13
N GLY A 222 -5.91 21.13 -0.03
CA GLY A 222 -5.08 20.39 -1.00
C GLY A 222 -3.60 20.30 -0.64
N THR A 223 -3.18 20.67 0.57
CA THR A 223 -1.87 20.28 1.10
C THR A 223 -1.91 18.84 1.59
N ASN A 224 -0.75 18.26 1.87
CA ASN A 224 -0.63 16.88 2.31
C ASN A 224 0.13 16.77 3.62
N ALA A 225 -0.22 15.78 4.44
CA ALA A 225 0.60 15.31 5.55
C ALA A 225 0.99 13.86 5.32
N PHE A 226 2.18 13.49 5.77
CA PHE A 226 2.72 12.15 5.61
C PHE A 226 2.85 11.44 6.95
N TYR A 227 2.58 10.14 6.92
CA TYR A 227 2.68 9.27 8.08
C TYR A 227 3.49 8.04 7.71
N GLY A 228 4.20 7.47 8.68
CA GLY A 228 4.98 6.28 8.43
C GLY A 228 5.95 5.93 9.54
N GLY A 229 6.63 4.82 9.33
CA GLY A 229 7.61 4.27 10.25
C GLY A 229 8.68 3.48 9.53
N LEU A 230 9.86 3.43 10.15
CA LEU A 230 10.96 2.60 9.69
C LEU A 230 11.33 1.60 10.78
N ALA A 231 11.18 0.31 10.48
CA ALA A 231 11.65 -0.77 11.32
C ALA A 231 13.06 -1.21 10.89
N VAL A 232 13.97 -1.33 11.86
CA VAL A 232 15.32 -1.85 11.66
C VAL A 232 15.46 -3.17 12.41
N ARG A 233 15.72 -4.26 11.68
CA ARG A 233 16.06 -5.56 12.23
C ARG A 233 17.56 -5.66 12.45
N ARG A 234 17.98 -5.91 13.69
CA ARG A 234 19.38 -6.02 14.08
C ARG A 234 19.55 -6.80 15.40
N ASP A 235 20.56 -7.67 15.46
CA ASP A 235 20.93 -8.41 16.68
C ASP A 235 19.72 -9.13 17.30
N ASP A 236 18.93 -9.82 16.45
CA ASP A 236 17.65 -10.47 16.79
C ASP A 236 16.61 -9.54 17.45
N SER A 237 16.73 -8.23 17.29
CA SER A 237 15.73 -7.26 17.73
C SER A 237 15.19 -6.49 16.54
N ILE A 238 13.97 -5.97 16.66
CA ILE A 238 13.43 -5.00 15.72
C ILE A 238 13.16 -3.73 16.50
N ARG A 239 13.62 -2.61 15.97
CA ARG A 239 13.32 -1.28 16.51
C ARG A 239 12.55 -0.48 15.49
N VAL A 240 11.42 0.07 15.90
CA VAL A 240 10.56 0.90 15.06
C VAL A 240 10.83 2.38 15.36
N TYR A 241 11.02 3.16 14.31
CA TYR A 241 11.27 4.58 14.36
C TYR A 241 10.11 5.34 13.68
N PRO A 242 9.31 6.13 14.42
CA PRO A 242 8.24 6.93 13.81
C PRO A 242 8.85 8.00 12.90
N LEU A 243 8.24 8.20 11.73
CA LEU A 243 8.60 9.26 10.80
C LEU A 243 7.68 10.46 11.03
N ILE A 244 8.26 11.57 11.50
CA ILE A 244 7.54 12.83 11.75
C ILE A 244 7.78 13.74 10.56
N ASP A 245 6.73 13.93 9.77
CA ASP A 245 6.77 14.76 8.58
C ASP A 245 7.09 16.22 8.93
N ASN A 246 8.00 16.79 8.14
CA ASN A 246 8.40 18.18 8.23
C ASN A 246 8.81 18.74 6.86
N TYR A 247 8.32 18.16 5.74
CA TYR A 247 8.83 18.45 4.39
C TYR A 247 8.75 19.94 4.02
N LEU A 248 7.68 20.63 4.42
CA LEU A 248 7.46 22.07 4.17
C LEU A 248 8.44 22.98 4.92
N ASN A 249 9.00 22.55 6.04
CA ASN A 249 9.82 23.37 6.93
C ASN A 249 11.33 23.05 6.84
N ILE A 250 11.76 22.30 5.83
CA ILE A 250 13.17 21.94 5.64
C ILE A 250 13.79 22.90 4.63
N SER A 251 14.65 23.80 5.10
CA SER A 251 15.48 24.63 4.23
C SER A 251 16.54 23.78 3.53
N SER A 252 16.70 23.94 2.21
CA SER A 252 17.68 23.20 1.39
C SER A 252 17.61 21.67 1.54
N PRO A 253 16.45 21.05 1.27
CA PRO A 253 16.23 19.62 1.51
C PRO A 253 17.17 18.68 0.73
N GLU A 254 17.72 19.13 -0.39
CA GLU A 254 18.66 18.34 -1.21
C GLU A 254 20.05 18.17 -0.57
N THR A 255 20.42 19.02 0.41
CA THR A 255 21.72 19.02 1.10
C THR A 255 21.64 18.84 2.62
N ALA A 256 20.43 18.83 3.19
CA ALA A 256 20.19 18.57 4.60
C ALA A 256 20.32 17.08 4.96
N SER A 257 20.94 16.78 6.10
CA SER A 257 20.79 15.46 6.75
C SER A 257 19.65 15.53 7.75
N LEU A 258 18.79 14.51 7.75
CA LEU A 258 17.53 14.54 8.49
C LEU A 258 17.43 13.35 9.44
N SER A 259 16.94 13.62 10.65
CA SER A 259 16.45 12.59 11.57
C SER A 259 15.03 12.19 11.19
N MET A 260 14.54 11.12 11.80
CA MET A 260 13.15 10.69 11.63
C MET A 260 12.16 11.73 12.15
N SER A 261 12.56 12.56 13.12
CA SER A 261 11.76 13.69 13.63
C SER A 261 11.73 14.92 12.71
N ARG A 262 12.49 14.90 11.60
CA ARG A 262 12.52 15.95 10.57
C ARG A 262 12.41 15.31 9.19
N TRP A 263 11.56 14.29 9.06
CA TRP A 263 11.48 13.51 7.84
C TRP A 263 10.93 14.37 6.69
N TYR A 264 11.55 14.24 5.51
CA TYR A 264 11.02 14.83 4.28
C TYR A 264 9.94 13.89 3.74
N GLY A 265 8.70 14.10 4.17
CA GLY A 265 7.53 13.26 3.89
C GLY A 265 7.41 12.86 2.43
N ALA A 266 7.28 11.56 2.20
CA ALA A 266 7.02 10.96 0.90
C ALA A 266 6.44 9.56 1.06
N VAL A 267 5.59 9.15 0.14
CA VAL A 267 5.20 7.74 -0.01
C VAL A 267 6.26 7.05 -0.86
N TYR A 268 7.07 6.21 -0.23
CA TYR A 268 8.15 5.49 -0.93
C TYR A 268 7.57 4.31 -1.70
N TYR A 269 7.97 4.10 -2.95
CA TYR A 269 7.49 2.98 -3.78
C TYR A 269 8.59 2.02 -4.20
N GLU A 270 9.86 2.37 -3.95
CA GLU A 270 10.99 1.50 -4.23
C GLU A 270 12.12 1.72 -3.23
N ILE A 271 12.78 0.63 -2.84
CA ILE A 271 13.96 0.63 -1.99
C ILE A 271 15.08 -0.15 -2.68
N LEU A 272 16.23 0.49 -2.83
CA LEU A 272 17.42 -0.08 -3.44
C LEU A 272 18.50 -0.26 -2.38
N VAL A 273 19.14 -1.44 -2.37
CA VAL A 273 20.25 -1.76 -1.47
C VAL A 273 21.51 -1.95 -2.28
N HIS A 274 22.54 -1.16 -1.97
CA HIS A 274 23.84 -1.28 -2.61
C HIS A 274 24.94 -1.44 -1.56
N ARG A 275 25.94 -2.27 -1.85
CA ARG A 275 27.11 -2.47 -0.99
C ARG A 275 28.36 -1.97 -1.67
N TYR A 276 29.17 -1.21 -0.94
CA TYR A 276 30.50 -0.83 -1.38
C TYR A 276 31.47 -0.84 -0.20
N LYS A 277 32.56 -1.59 -0.34
CA LYS A 277 33.47 -1.94 0.75
C LYS A 277 32.69 -2.52 1.94
N LYS A 278 32.77 -1.91 3.12
CA LYS A 278 32.11 -2.36 4.35
C LYS A 278 30.76 -1.67 4.62
N ASN A 279 30.33 -0.78 3.71
CA ASN A 279 29.13 0.02 3.90
C ASN A 279 27.98 -0.50 3.04
N THR A 280 26.78 -0.45 3.62
CA THR A 280 25.52 -0.68 2.94
C THR A 280 24.80 0.66 2.79
N TYR A 281 24.31 0.93 1.60
CA TYR A 281 23.65 2.16 1.20
C TYR A 281 22.22 1.84 0.79
N TYR A 282 21.27 2.56 1.37
CA TYR A 282 19.87 2.45 1.01
C TYR A 282 19.48 3.68 0.19
N THR A 283 18.71 3.47 -0.87
CA THR A 283 18.15 4.55 -1.67
C THR A 283 16.67 4.29 -1.85
N LEU A 284 15.83 5.26 -1.49
CA LEU A 284 14.39 5.18 -1.61
C LEU A 284 13.93 6.06 -2.76
N LEU A 285 13.02 5.56 -3.58
CA LEU A 285 12.30 6.39 -4.55
C LEU A 285 10.92 6.69 -3.99
N GLY A 286 10.55 7.96 -3.96
CA GLY A 286 9.33 8.42 -3.30
C GLY A 286 8.50 9.36 -4.14
N TYR A 287 7.23 9.42 -3.78
CA TYR A 287 6.22 10.32 -4.33
C TYR A 287 5.66 11.19 -3.21
N ASN A 288 5.55 12.49 -3.46
CA ASN A 288 4.91 13.43 -2.57
C ASN A 288 3.89 14.22 -3.43
N PRO A 289 2.57 14.09 -3.19
CA PRO A 289 1.57 14.83 -3.97
C PRO A 289 1.69 16.35 -3.90
N ASN A 290 2.42 16.86 -2.91
CA ASN A 290 2.70 18.27 -2.65
C ASN A 290 1.45 19.12 -2.47
N ASN A 291 0.86 19.59 -3.58
CA ASN A 291 -0.32 20.45 -3.55
C ASN A 291 -1.20 20.34 -4.82
N ARG A 292 -2.24 21.17 -4.91
CA ARG A 292 -3.20 21.21 -6.03
C ARG A 292 -2.63 21.60 -7.40
N PHE A 293 -1.37 22.01 -7.49
CA PHE A 293 -0.77 22.53 -8.72
C PHE A 293 0.49 21.78 -9.16
N SER A 294 1.26 21.26 -8.21
CA SER A 294 2.48 20.51 -8.49
C SER A 294 2.56 19.26 -7.63
N LYS A 295 3.38 18.31 -8.06
CA LYS A 295 3.72 17.10 -7.30
C LYS A 295 5.21 16.84 -7.39
N ILE A 296 5.69 16.00 -6.48
CA ILE A 296 7.12 15.78 -6.25
C ILE A 296 7.49 14.31 -6.42
N ARG A 297 8.59 14.05 -7.13
CA ARG A 297 9.36 12.81 -7.04
C ARG A 297 10.63 13.05 -6.25
N VAL A 298 11.04 12.09 -5.44
CA VAL A 298 12.23 12.20 -4.59
C VAL A 298 13.11 10.97 -4.69
N ILE A 299 14.41 11.18 -4.87
CA ILE A 299 15.45 10.15 -4.66
C ILE A 299 16.07 10.45 -3.30
N GLU A 300 15.86 9.55 -2.36
CA GLU A 300 16.29 9.70 -0.98
C GLU A 300 17.42 8.74 -0.64
N SER A 301 18.46 9.23 0.02
CA SER A 301 19.47 8.35 0.61
C SER A 301 19.18 8.08 2.08
N LEU A 302 19.40 6.84 2.50
CA LEU A 302 19.21 6.41 3.88
C LEU A 302 20.44 5.59 4.32
N GLY A 303 20.86 5.83 5.55
CA GLY A 303 21.91 5.09 6.22
C GLY A 303 21.51 4.62 7.61
N LEU A 304 22.24 3.63 8.12
CA LEU A 304 22.16 3.20 9.51
C LEU A 304 23.44 3.61 10.24
N ALA A 305 23.31 4.27 11.38
CA ALA A 305 24.43 4.54 12.27
C ALA A 305 24.95 3.22 12.91
N SER A 306 26.11 3.29 13.57
CA SER A 306 26.74 2.12 14.21
C SER A 306 25.86 1.43 15.26
N ASN A 307 24.89 2.15 15.85
CA ASN A 307 23.90 1.63 16.80
C ASN A 307 22.57 1.20 16.16
N GLY A 308 22.47 1.22 14.81
CA GLY A 308 21.27 0.86 14.05
C GLY A 308 20.29 2.00 13.83
N MET A 309 20.56 3.19 14.39
CA MET A 309 19.68 4.35 14.23
C MET A 309 19.65 4.81 12.76
N PRO A 310 18.47 4.88 12.11
CA PRO A 310 18.36 5.37 10.75
C PRO A 310 18.68 6.88 10.67
N ARG A 311 19.21 7.29 9.51
CA ARG A 311 19.51 8.68 9.16
C ARG A 311 19.28 8.91 7.68
N PHE A 312 18.42 9.87 7.37
CA PHE A 312 18.16 10.34 6.02
C PHE A 312 19.25 11.33 5.58
N GLY A 313 19.53 11.33 4.28
CA GLY A 313 20.50 12.22 3.68
C GLY A 313 21.96 11.83 3.95
N GLN A 314 22.38 10.67 3.44
CA GLN A 314 23.79 10.39 3.17
C GLN A 314 24.23 11.09 1.88
N ALA A 315 25.40 11.73 1.88
CA ALA A 315 25.89 12.48 0.72
C ALA A 315 26.44 11.53 -0.37
N ILE A 316 25.54 10.79 -1.02
CA ILE A 316 25.86 9.73 -1.98
C ILE A 316 25.39 10.02 -3.39
N ILE A 317 24.70 11.14 -3.65
CA ILE A 317 24.27 11.50 -5.00
C ILE A 317 25.28 12.51 -5.55
N ASP A 318 25.96 12.18 -6.64
CA ASP A 318 26.95 13.03 -7.30
C ASP A 318 26.36 13.58 -8.60
N LEU A 319 26.00 14.86 -8.58
CA LEU A 319 25.50 15.59 -9.73
C LEU A 319 26.64 16.48 -10.25
N ASN A 320 27.33 16.01 -11.28
CA ASN A 320 28.40 16.74 -11.97
C ASN A 320 29.50 17.25 -11.00
N GLY A 321 29.95 16.41 -10.08
CA GLY A 321 31.01 16.69 -9.11
C GLY A 321 30.53 17.32 -7.81
N LYS A 322 29.24 17.66 -7.69
CA LYS A 322 28.63 18.18 -6.46
C LYS A 322 27.86 17.07 -5.75
N SER A 323 28.09 16.95 -4.45
CA SER A 323 27.44 15.91 -3.65
C SER A 323 26.14 16.42 -3.01
N TYR A 324 25.08 15.66 -3.25
CA TYR A 324 23.74 15.84 -2.73
C TYR A 324 23.33 14.64 -1.88
N LYS A 325 22.35 14.88 -1.03
CA LYS A 325 21.78 13.89 -0.11
C LYS A 325 20.43 13.38 -0.58
N ARG A 326 19.73 14.20 -1.35
CA ARG A 326 18.43 13.94 -1.93
C ARG A 326 18.36 14.67 -3.26
N LYS A 327 17.68 14.09 -4.24
CA LYS A 327 17.33 14.77 -5.50
C LYS A 327 15.82 14.95 -5.55
N ILE A 328 15.35 16.17 -5.76
CA ILE A 328 13.92 16.53 -5.71
C ILE A 328 13.48 17.03 -7.09
N PHE A 329 12.35 16.52 -7.55
CA PHE A 329 11.74 16.90 -8.82
C PHE A 329 10.34 17.42 -8.54
N GLU A 330 10.13 18.72 -8.66
CA GLU A 330 8.79 19.32 -8.60
C GLU A 330 8.30 19.63 -10.01
N TYR A 331 7.07 19.22 -10.32
CA TYR A 331 6.50 19.36 -11.66
C TYR A 331 4.98 19.43 -11.62
N SER A 332 4.38 19.78 -12.76
CA SER A 332 2.93 19.96 -12.88
C SER A 332 2.17 18.72 -12.42
N ASN A 333 1.11 18.90 -11.63
CA ASN A 333 0.27 17.78 -11.24
C ASN A 333 -0.45 17.11 -12.42
N ARG A 334 -0.53 17.81 -13.57
CA ARG A 334 -1.20 17.39 -14.82
C ARG A 334 -0.37 16.45 -15.70
N VAL A 335 0.92 16.28 -15.43
CA VAL A 335 1.81 15.41 -16.23
C VAL A 335 2.38 14.29 -15.38
N SER A 336 2.97 13.28 -16.01
CA SER A 336 3.67 12.20 -15.33
C SER A 336 5.16 12.30 -15.63
N MET A 337 5.99 11.97 -14.64
CA MET A 337 7.45 11.89 -14.76
C MET A 337 7.87 10.47 -14.43
N MET A 338 8.69 9.86 -15.28
CA MET A 338 9.35 8.60 -14.98
C MET A 338 10.46 8.82 -13.95
N LEU A 339 10.44 7.99 -12.91
CA LEU A 339 11.55 7.78 -11.97
C LEU A 339 11.48 6.33 -11.48
N ARG A 340 12.40 5.48 -11.93
CA ARG A 340 12.43 4.05 -11.59
C ARG A 340 13.85 3.51 -11.58
N TYR A 341 14.09 2.42 -10.87
CA TYR A 341 15.28 1.62 -11.13
C TYR A 341 15.09 0.76 -12.38
N ASP A 342 16.10 0.71 -13.23
CA ASP A 342 16.21 -0.23 -14.33
C ASP A 342 17.18 -1.34 -13.93
N SER A 343 16.67 -2.56 -13.76
CA SER A 343 17.47 -3.70 -13.30
C SER A 343 18.46 -4.20 -14.35
N ASP A 344 18.15 -4.05 -15.63
CA ASP A 344 18.99 -4.54 -16.73
C ASP A 344 20.19 -3.61 -16.89
N GLU A 345 19.94 -2.31 -16.86
CA GLU A 345 20.95 -1.26 -16.97
C GLU A 345 21.60 -0.90 -15.62
N LYS A 346 21.05 -1.40 -14.50
CA LYS A 346 21.50 -1.18 -13.11
C LYS A 346 21.65 0.28 -12.74
N MET A 347 20.68 1.10 -13.14
CA MET A 347 20.68 2.54 -12.93
C MET A 347 19.29 3.04 -12.53
N ILE A 348 19.23 4.14 -11.78
CA ILE A 348 17.99 4.88 -11.60
C ILE A 348 17.81 5.76 -12.83
N VAL A 349 16.75 5.53 -13.56
CA VAL A 349 16.39 6.28 -14.77
C VAL A 349 15.32 7.30 -14.44
N MET A 350 15.45 8.51 -14.98
CA MET A 350 14.52 9.60 -14.75
C MET A 350 14.31 10.45 -16.00
N ASP A 351 13.12 11.01 -16.18
CA ASP A 351 12.92 12.06 -17.17
C ASP A 351 13.68 13.33 -16.78
N ASN A 352 14.15 14.06 -17.78
CA ASN A 352 14.55 15.45 -17.58
C ASN A 352 13.29 16.33 -17.54
N LEU A 353 13.27 17.30 -16.62
CA LEU A 353 12.16 18.24 -16.48
C LEU A 353 12.58 19.61 -16.98
N ALA A 354 11.71 20.23 -17.78
CA ALA A 354 11.87 21.59 -18.25
C ALA A 354 10.54 22.37 -18.15
N PRO A 355 10.57 23.70 -17.99
CA PRO A 355 9.37 24.51 -18.12
C PRO A 355 8.88 24.52 -19.57
N ALA A 356 7.57 24.66 -19.77
CA ALA A 356 6.96 24.77 -21.10
C ALA A 356 7.49 25.96 -21.94
N SER A 357 8.09 26.96 -21.30
CA SER A 357 8.77 28.10 -21.92
C SER A 357 9.76 28.71 -20.92
N PRO A 358 10.86 29.34 -21.36
CA PRO A 358 11.79 30.07 -20.46
C PRO A 358 11.10 31.11 -19.56
N LEU A 359 9.96 31.66 -19.98
CA LEU A 359 9.17 32.61 -19.18
C LEU A 359 8.58 31.98 -17.89
N PHE A 360 8.50 30.66 -17.82
CA PHE A 360 7.96 29.91 -16.68
C PHE A 360 9.07 29.29 -15.83
N GLU A 361 10.31 29.78 -15.91
CA GLU A 361 11.38 29.34 -15.03
C GLU A 361 10.96 29.51 -13.55
N ASN A 362 11.22 28.49 -12.72
CA ASN A 362 10.75 28.36 -11.34
C ASN A 362 9.22 28.33 -11.10
N ASP A 363 8.38 28.33 -12.14
CA ASP A 363 6.95 28.01 -12.02
C ASP A 363 6.71 26.51 -12.26
N PHE A 364 6.90 25.69 -11.22
CA PHE A 364 6.81 24.22 -11.31
C PHE A 364 5.45 23.69 -11.82
N ARG A 365 4.41 24.52 -11.83
CA ARG A 365 3.10 24.17 -12.42
C ARG A 365 3.17 24.01 -13.94
N GLN A 366 4.22 24.57 -14.55
CA GLN A 366 4.51 24.53 -15.99
C GLN A 366 5.66 23.59 -16.34
N TYR A 367 6.19 22.83 -15.37
CA TYR A 367 7.27 21.88 -15.60
C TYR A 367 6.71 20.51 -15.98
N GLY A 368 7.37 19.85 -16.92
CA GLY A 368 7.09 18.49 -17.33
C GLY A 368 8.27 17.84 -18.06
N PRO A 369 8.17 16.54 -18.40
CA PRO A 369 9.20 15.86 -19.17
C PRO A 369 9.44 16.53 -20.53
N ASP A 370 10.70 16.68 -20.92
CA ASP A 370 11.10 17.19 -22.24
C ASP A 370 11.44 16.06 -23.24
N PHE A 371 11.10 14.81 -22.89
CA PHE A 371 11.40 13.58 -23.62
C PHE A 371 12.88 13.21 -23.73
N THR A 372 13.75 13.85 -22.95
CA THR A 372 15.11 13.36 -22.68
C THR A 372 15.16 12.64 -21.34
N HIS A 373 16.15 11.76 -21.19
CA HIS A 373 16.30 10.94 -19.99
C HIS A 373 17.70 11.08 -19.42
N ASN A 374 17.76 11.09 -18.10
CA ASN A 374 18.98 11.07 -17.33
C ASN A 374 19.04 9.79 -16.49
N ALA A 375 20.23 9.47 -15.99
CA ALA A 375 20.41 8.36 -15.08
C ALA A 375 21.32 8.69 -13.90
N LEU A 376 21.12 7.95 -12.83
CA LEU A 376 22.10 7.78 -11.76
C LEU A 376 22.57 6.33 -11.76
N LYS A 377 23.88 6.12 -11.84
CA LYS A 377 24.50 4.79 -11.73
C LYS A 377 25.30 4.67 -10.45
N PHE A 378 25.14 3.56 -9.73
CA PHE A 378 25.83 3.38 -8.46
C PHE A 378 27.28 2.95 -8.67
N GLU A 379 28.22 3.85 -8.41
CA GLU A 379 29.65 3.65 -8.60
C GLU A 379 30.43 4.09 -7.36
N LYS A 380 31.29 3.20 -6.85
CA LYS A 380 32.21 3.51 -5.74
C LYS A 380 31.53 4.11 -4.50
N GLY A 381 30.32 3.66 -4.18
CA GLY A 381 29.57 4.11 -3.00
C GLY A 381 28.74 5.38 -3.24
N LYS A 382 28.56 5.81 -4.49
CA LYS A 382 27.78 6.98 -4.88
C LYS A 382 26.92 6.71 -6.12
N TRP A 383 25.78 7.35 -6.22
CA TRP A 383 25.00 7.52 -7.43
C TRP A 383 25.60 8.63 -8.29
N VAL A 384 26.26 8.28 -9.39
CA VAL A 384 26.88 9.21 -10.35
C VAL A 384 25.91 9.55 -11.46
N PHE A 385 25.76 10.84 -11.77
CA PHE A 385 24.86 11.35 -12.81
C PHE A 385 25.41 11.15 -14.23
N TYR A 386 24.53 10.71 -15.12
CA TYR A 386 24.74 10.58 -16.56
C TYR A 386 23.60 11.30 -17.28
N SER A 387 23.92 12.25 -18.15
CA SER A 387 22.93 12.96 -18.94
C SER A 387 22.63 12.25 -20.26
N ASP A 388 21.47 12.57 -20.84
CA ASP A 388 21.10 12.25 -22.22
C ASP A 388 21.25 10.77 -22.59
N ILE A 389 20.83 9.90 -21.67
CA ILE A 389 20.92 8.46 -21.90
C ILE A 389 19.84 7.99 -22.87
N ILE A 390 20.17 7.01 -23.70
CA ILE A 390 19.23 6.37 -24.62
C ILE A 390 18.65 5.15 -23.93
N LEU A 391 17.36 5.18 -23.64
CA LEU A 391 16.65 4.03 -23.11
C LEU A 391 16.23 3.11 -24.26
N LYS A 392 16.62 1.84 -24.15
CA LYS A 392 16.09 0.79 -25.01
C LYS A 392 14.83 0.24 -24.36
N ASN A 393 13.78 0.05 -25.15
CA ASN A 393 12.60 -0.62 -24.63
C ASN A 393 13.00 -2.06 -24.29
N PRO A 394 12.79 -2.56 -23.05
CA PRO A 394 13.04 -3.95 -22.74
C PRO A 394 12.20 -4.82 -23.69
N ALA A 395 12.77 -5.93 -24.15
CA ALA A 395 12.01 -6.89 -24.95
C ALA A 395 10.76 -7.31 -24.14
N PRO A 396 9.57 -7.43 -24.77
CA PRO A 396 8.38 -7.85 -24.06
C PRO A 396 8.70 -9.15 -23.30
N ARG A 397 8.44 -9.14 -21.98
CA ARG A 397 8.61 -10.35 -21.15
C ARG A 397 7.74 -11.44 -21.79
N ARG A 398 8.40 -12.52 -22.25
CA ARG A 398 7.74 -13.68 -22.87
C ARG A 398 7.00 -14.50 -21.85
#